data_AF-A0A9P9J7Z5-F1
#
_entry.id   AF-A0A9P9J7Z5-F1
#
_cell.length_a   1.000
_cell.length_b   1.000
_cell.length_c   1.000
_cell.angle_alpha   90.00
_cell.angle_beta   90.00
_cell.angle_gamma   90.00
#
_symmetry.space_group_name_H-M   'P 1'
#
loop_
_entity.id
_entity.type
_entity.pdbx_description
1 polymer ?
#
loop_
_entity_poly.entity_id
_entity_poly.type
_entity_poly.pdbx_seq_one_letter_code
_entity_poly.pdbx_strand_id
1 'polypeptide(L)'
;MVPESLTRMQTTSGAAFQDPTKFAGQEIDLGNELLTFEEVRDILIKVSGRDVRVVKRTPEELKEMGISVFGQAFQLMANIKDLSWTTAVAKAVQDKFEIPFTSLEEVLQRDRALLLECLPAR
;
A
#
# COMPACT_ATOMS: atom_id res chain seq x y z
N MET A 1 -9.51 -3.91 36.02
CA MET A 1 -10.52 -3.51 35.00
C MET A 1 -9.74 -3.00 33.81
N VAL A 2 -9.57 -3.83 32.79
CA VAL A 2 -8.82 -3.49 31.57
C VAL A 2 -9.85 -2.91 30.58
N PRO A 3 -9.58 -1.79 29.90
CA PRO A 3 -10.57 -1.20 29.00
C PRO A 3 -10.82 -2.14 27.81
N GLU A 4 -12.10 -2.42 27.57
CA GLU A 4 -12.60 -2.99 26.32
C GLU A 4 -12.29 -2.04 25.14
N SER A 5 -12.05 -2.66 23.98
CA SER A 5 -11.84 -2.07 22.65
C SER A 5 -10.50 -1.37 22.36
N LEU A 6 -9.38 -2.05 22.64
CA LEU A 6 -8.33 -2.14 21.63
C LEU A 6 -8.59 -3.43 20.85
N THR A 7 -9.33 -3.34 19.74
CA THR A 7 -9.30 -4.40 18.73
C THR A 7 -7.84 -4.53 18.33
N ARG A 8 -7.17 -5.59 18.82
CA ARG A 8 -5.78 -5.86 18.50
C ARG A 8 -5.69 -5.89 16.98
N MET A 9 -5.05 -4.92 16.34
CA MET A 9 -4.68 -5.04 14.93
C MET A 9 -3.77 -6.27 14.85
N GLN A 10 -4.33 -7.38 14.37
CA GLN A 10 -3.59 -8.60 14.13
C GLN A 10 -3.16 -8.60 12.68
N THR A 11 -1.88 -8.88 12.43
CA THR A 11 -1.39 -9.10 11.08
C THR A 11 -1.86 -10.47 10.59
N THR A 12 -2.00 -10.65 9.27
CA THR A 12 -2.36 -11.95 8.67
C THR A 12 -1.44 -13.08 9.13
N SER A 13 -0.15 -12.80 9.29
CA SER A 13 0.81 -13.76 9.84
C SER A 13 0.54 -14.09 11.32
N GLY A 14 0.26 -13.08 12.15
CA GLY A 14 -0.11 -13.29 13.54
C GLY A 14 -1.38 -14.13 13.70
N ALA A 15 -2.39 -13.88 12.87
CA ALA A 15 -3.62 -14.67 12.85
C ALA A 15 -3.38 -16.12 12.38
N ALA A 16 -2.54 -16.32 11.35
CA ALA A 16 -2.19 -17.65 10.88
C ALA A 16 -1.47 -18.51 11.94
N PHE A 17 -0.65 -17.89 12.81
CA PHE A 17 -0.05 -18.61 13.94
C PHE A 17 -1.03 -18.94 15.05
N GLN A 18 -2.07 -18.13 15.24
CA GLN A 18 -3.09 -18.37 16.26
C GLN A 18 -4.11 -19.43 15.84
N ASP A 19 -4.41 -19.53 14.54
CA ASP A 19 -5.35 -20.51 14.00
C ASP A 19 -4.78 -21.21 12.75
N PRO A 20 -3.81 -22.11 12.91
CA PRO A 20 -3.23 -22.81 11.76
C PRO A 20 -4.28 -23.64 11.00
N THR A 21 -5.38 -24.07 11.63
CA THR A 21 -6.45 -24.81 10.95
C THR A 21 -7.20 -23.94 9.94
N LYS A 22 -7.45 -22.66 10.26
CA LYS A 22 -8.10 -21.70 9.34
C LYS A 22 -7.18 -21.27 8.19
N PHE A 23 -5.85 -21.32 8.34
CA PHE A 23 -4.90 -20.74 7.38
C PHE A 23 -4.01 -21.75 6.64
N ALA A 24 -3.80 -22.97 7.16
CA ALA A 24 -2.86 -23.92 6.58
C ALA A 24 -3.24 -24.34 5.15
N GLY A 25 -2.22 -24.43 4.28
CA GLY A 25 -2.36 -24.90 2.90
C GLY A 25 -3.03 -23.90 1.94
N GLN A 26 -3.21 -22.63 2.36
CA GLN A 26 -3.86 -21.62 1.54
C GLN A 26 -2.87 -20.59 1.02
N GLU A 27 -3.01 -20.26 -0.26
CA GLU A 27 -2.39 -19.08 -0.85
C GLU A 27 -3.23 -17.85 -0.46
N ILE A 28 -2.56 -16.80 0.01
CA ILE A 28 -3.20 -15.57 0.48
C ILE A 28 -2.54 -14.40 -0.24
N ASP A 29 -3.28 -13.78 -1.15
CA ASP A 29 -2.86 -12.54 -1.80
C ASP A 29 -3.06 -11.35 -0.85
N LEU A 30 -2.09 -10.44 -0.82
CA LEU A 30 -2.03 -9.29 0.07
C LEU A 30 -2.17 -7.95 -0.67
N GLY A 31 -2.52 -7.96 -1.96
CA GLY A 31 -2.69 -6.75 -2.77
C GLY A 31 -3.94 -5.93 -2.42
N ASN A 32 -3.87 -5.07 -1.40
CA ASN A 32 -5.03 -4.32 -0.89
C ASN A 32 -5.62 -3.29 -1.88
N GLU A 33 -4.77 -2.41 -2.42
CA GLU A 33 -5.21 -1.26 -3.21
C GLU A 33 -4.47 -1.21 -4.55
N LEU A 34 -5.20 -0.81 -5.60
CA LEU A 34 -4.66 -0.55 -6.93
C LEU A 34 -4.83 0.94 -7.23
N LEU A 35 -3.89 1.75 -6.73
CA LEU A 35 -3.91 3.20 -6.84
C LEU A 35 -3.09 3.69 -8.05
N THR A 36 -3.61 4.71 -8.71
CA THR A 36 -2.89 5.51 -9.71
C THR A 36 -1.89 6.47 -9.05
N PHE A 37 -0.95 7.01 -9.83
CA PHE A 37 -0.02 8.03 -9.33
C PHE A 37 -0.75 9.30 -8.84
N GLU A 38 -1.85 9.66 -9.50
CA GLU A 38 -2.71 10.78 -9.13
C GLU A 38 -3.42 10.54 -7.79
N GLU A 39 -3.98 9.35 -7.57
CA GLU A 39 -4.60 9.00 -6.28
C GLU A 39 -3.57 8.97 -5.14
N VAL A 40 -2.39 8.39 -5.39
CA VAL A 40 -1.28 8.42 -4.42
C VAL A 40 -0.87 9.86 -4.12
N ARG A 41 -0.76 10.73 -5.14
CA ARG A 41 -0.48 12.17 -4.95
C ARG A 41 -1.54 12.81 -4.05
N ASP A 42 -2.82 12.58 -4.32
CA ASP A 42 -3.92 13.21 -3.60
C ASP A 42 -3.95 12.78 -2.13
N ILE A 43 -3.67 11.51 -1.84
CA ILE A 43 -3.48 11.01 -0.47
C ILE A 43 -2.29 11.70 0.21
N LEU A 44 -1.14 11.80 -0.48
CA LEU A 44 0.04 12.45 0.07
C LEU A 44 -0.22 13.93 0.40
N ILE A 45 -0.90 14.67 -0.49
CA ILE A 45 -1.31 16.06 -0.25
C ILE A 45 -2.24 16.13 0.96
N LYS A 46 -3.26 15.28 1.00
CA LYS A 46 -4.26 15.25 2.08
C LYS A 46 -3.62 15.01 3.45
N VAL A 47 -2.73 14.02 3.56
CA VAL A 47 -2.09 13.66 4.83
C VAL A 47 -1.02 14.67 5.23
N SER A 48 -0.18 15.09 4.28
CA SER A 48 0.97 15.95 4.59
C SER A 48 0.62 17.45 4.68
N GLY A 49 -0.39 17.90 3.96
CA GLY A 49 -0.68 19.32 3.72
C GLY A 49 0.34 20.03 2.82
N ARG A 50 1.23 19.27 2.15
CA ARG A 50 2.29 19.80 1.27
C ARG A 50 1.90 19.66 -0.20
N ASP A 51 2.53 20.50 -1.02
CA ASP A 51 2.39 20.38 -2.46
C ASP A 51 3.19 19.17 -2.96
N VAL A 52 2.53 18.30 -3.72
CA VAL A 52 3.10 17.09 -4.29
C VAL A 52 2.67 17.00 -5.74
N ARG A 53 3.62 16.72 -6.64
CA ARG A 53 3.36 16.67 -8.08
C ARG A 53 3.71 15.31 -8.64
N VAL A 54 2.91 14.87 -9.61
CA VAL A 54 3.23 13.70 -10.44
C VAL A 54 4.05 14.21 -11.63
N VAL A 55 5.22 13.62 -11.84
CA VAL A 55 6.10 13.94 -12.98
C VAL A 55 6.48 12.63 -13.67
N LYS A 56 6.22 12.55 -14.96
CA LYS A 56 6.71 11.47 -15.81
C LYS A 56 8.10 11.84 -16.31
N ARG A 57 9.10 11.02 -15.97
CA ARG A 57 10.48 11.22 -16.42
C ARG A 57 10.69 10.77 -17.86
N THR A 58 11.61 11.40 -18.56
CA THR A 58 12.06 10.97 -19.89
C THR A 58 13.06 9.81 -19.79
N PRO A 59 13.26 9.03 -20.86
CA PRO A 59 14.30 7.99 -20.90
C PRO A 59 15.71 8.53 -20.59
N GLU A 60 16.02 9.75 -21.04
CA GLU A 60 17.30 10.42 -20.79
C GLU A 60 17.47 10.74 -19.30
N GLU A 61 16.45 11.29 -18.65
CA GLU A 61 16.45 11.55 -17.20
C GLU A 61 16.64 10.26 -16.40
N LEU A 62 16.00 9.15 -16.81
CA LEU A 62 16.17 7.85 -16.16
C LEU A 62 17.61 7.32 -16.31
N LYS A 63 18.22 7.51 -17.48
CA LYS A 63 19.61 7.13 -17.75
C LYS A 63 20.60 7.95 -16.94
N GLU A 64 20.39 9.27 -16.84
CA GLU A 64 21.22 10.17 -16.04
C GLU A 64 21.14 9.87 -14.55
N MET A 65 19.95 9.49 -14.07
CA MET A 65 19.77 9.07 -12.67
C MET A 65 20.52 7.77 -12.35
N GLY A 66 20.90 6.96 -13.34
CA GLY A 66 21.54 5.66 -13.14
C GLY A 66 20.67 4.65 -12.37
N ILE A 67 19.40 4.99 -12.16
CA ILE A 67 18.44 4.23 -11.37
C ILE A 67 17.70 3.30 -12.33
N SER A 68 18.20 2.08 -12.49
CA SER A 68 17.42 0.97 -13.05
C SER A 68 16.74 0.25 -11.89
N VAL A 69 15.52 0.68 -11.55
CA VAL A 69 14.73 0.04 -10.49
C VAL A 69 13.68 -0.83 -11.16
N PHE A 70 13.74 -2.14 -10.90
CA PHE A 70 12.76 -3.13 -11.36
C PHE A 70 11.31 -2.64 -11.20
N GLY A 71 11.01 -1.98 -10.08
CA GLY A 71 9.71 -1.39 -9.81
C GLY A 71 9.24 -0.38 -10.87
N GLN A 72 10.11 0.46 -11.43
CA GLN A 72 9.71 1.40 -12.49
C GLN A 72 9.35 0.68 -13.79
N ALA A 73 10.12 -0.36 -14.15
CA ALA A 73 9.80 -1.22 -15.30
C ALA A 73 8.47 -1.97 -15.09
N PHE A 74 8.23 -2.47 -13.87
CA PHE A 74 6.96 -3.08 -13.50
C PHE A 74 5.81 -2.08 -13.64
N GLN A 75 5.97 -0.83 -13.19
CA GLN A 75 4.93 0.21 -13.31
C GLN A 75 4.59 0.53 -14.78
N LEU A 76 5.57 0.55 -15.67
CA LEU A 76 5.31 0.72 -17.11
C LEU A 76 4.47 -0.42 -17.68
N MET A 77 4.71 -1.65 -17.25
CA MET A 77 3.90 -2.82 -17.62
C MET A 77 2.51 -2.79 -16.97
N ALA A 78 2.43 -2.46 -15.68
CA ALA A 78 1.19 -2.41 -14.92
C ALA A 78 0.21 -1.38 -15.49
N ASN A 79 0.70 -0.24 -15.99
CA ASN A 79 -0.14 0.79 -16.63
C ASN A 79 -0.87 0.33 -17.91
N ILE A 80 -0.42 -0.75 -18.56
CA ILE A 80 -1.03 -1.27 -19.79
C ILE A 80 -1.77 -2.60 -19.57
N LYS A 81 -1.76 -3.14 -18.35
CA LYS A 81 -2.42 -4.39 -18.01
C LYS A 81 -3.59 -4.09 -17.07
N ASP A 82 -4.68 -4.81 -17.28
CA ASP A 82 -5.74 -4.83 -16.29
C ASP A 82 -5.28 -5.67 -15.09
N LEU A 83 -5.09 -5.00 -13.96
CA LEU A 83 -4.73 -5.61 -12.68
C LEU A 83 -5.88 -5.53 -11.68
N SER A 84 -7.10 -5.18 -12.10
CA SER A 84 -8.27 -5.06 -11.22
C SER A 84 -8.59 -6.34 -10.44
N TRP A 85 -8.14 -7.50 -10.94
CA TRP A 85 -8.26 -8.77 -10.23
C TRP A 85 -7.59 -8.75 -8.84
N THR A 86 -6.52 -7.97 -8.64
CA THR A 86 -5.78 -7.95 -7.37
C THR A 86 -6.64 -7.43 -6.22
N THR A 87 -7.40 -6.35 -6.43
CA THR A 87 -8.28 -5.78 -5.40
C THR A 87 -9.50 -6.66 -5.12
N ALA A 88 -10.02 -7.34 -6.14
CA ALA A 88 -11.09 -8.33 -5.96
C ALA A 88 -10.63 -9.52 -5.10
N VAL A 89 -9.41 -10.03 -5.33
CA VAL A 89 -8.82 -11.10 -4.52
C VAL A 89 -8.58 -10.61 -3.08
N ALA A 90 -8.03 -9.41 -2.88
CA ALA A 90 -7.82 -8.89 -1.53
C ALA A 90 -9.13 -8.71 -0.76
N LYS A 91 -10.21 -8.25 -1.40
CA LYS A 91 -11.53 -8.19 -0.75
C LYS A 91 -11.99 -9.58 -0.30
N ALA A 92 -11.87 -10.59 -1.16
CA ALA A 92 -12.23 -11.96 -0.82
C ALA A 92 -11.40 -12.52 0.36
N VAL A 93 -10.11 -12.17 0.42
CA VAL A 93 -9.22 -12.51 1.54
C VAL A 93 -9.67 -11.82 2.83
N GLN A 94 -9.94 -10.52 2.79
CA GLN A 94 -10.43 -9.77 3.95
C GLN A 94 -11.74 -10.35 4.49
N ASP A 95 -12.69 -10.67 3.60
CA ASP A 95 -13.98 -11.25 3.96
C ASP A 95 -13.82 -12.66 4.54
N LYS A 96 -12.94 -13.49 3.96
CA LYS A 96 -12.72 -14.88 4.38
C LYS A 96 -12.01 -15.00 5.72
N PHE A 97 -11.01 -14.15 5.96
CA PHE A 97 -10.19 -14.22 7.17
C PHE A 97 -10.64 -13.25 8.25
N GLU A 98 -11.53 -12.32 7.93
CA GLU A 98 -12.05 -11.26 8.81
C GLU A 98 -10.92 -10.34 9.30
N ILE A 99 -9.93 -10.13 8.45
CA ILE A 99 -8.76 -9.28 8.72
C ILE A 99 -8.81 -8.11 7.75
N PRO A 100 -9.05 -6.87 8.23
CA PRO A 100 -9.01 -5.71 7.37
C PRO A 100 -7.58 -5.42 6.94
N PHE A 101 -7.39 -4.99 5.70
CA PHE A 101 -6.10 -4.51 5.22
C PHE A 101 -6.02 -3.00 5.35
N THR A 102 -4.95 -2.53 5.97
CA THR A 102 -4.72 -1.10 6.18
C THR A 102 -4.52 -0.39 4.83
N SER A 103 -5.21 0.73 4.64
CA SER A 103 -5.04 1.57 3.46
C SER A 103 -3.74 2.37 3.50
N LEU A 104 -3.29 2.83 2.34
CA LEU A 104 -2.14 3.73 2.22
C LEU A 104 -2.35 5.00 3.04
N GLU A 105 -3.55 5.59 3.01
CA GLU A 105 -3.87 6.81 3.77
C GLU A 105 -3.69 6.59 5.28
N GLU A 106 -4.22 5.49 5.83
CA GLU A 106 -4.10 5.17 7.25
C GLU A 106 -2.65 4.97 7.69
N VAL A 107 -1.84 4.27 6.88
CA VAL A 107 -0.41 4.10 7.16
C VAL A 107 0.32 5.45 7.14
N LEU A 108 0.08 6.27 6.13
CA LEU A 108 0.70 7.59 6.02
C LEU A 108 0.27 8.53 7.15
N GLN A 109 -0.98 8.43 7.59
CA GLN A 109 -1.49 9.20 8.72
C GLN A 109 -0.83 8.76 10.04
N ARG A 110 -0.67 7.44 10.25
CA ARG A 110 0.03 6.88 11.41
C ARG A 110 1.49 7.34 11.45
N ASP A 111 2.17 7.28 10.31
CA ASP A 111 3.61 7.54 10.19
C ASP A 111 3.89 8.97 9.68
N ARG A 112 2.94 9.90 9.93
CA ARG A 112 2.95 11.25 9.37
C ARG A 112 4.24 12.03 9.66
N ALA A 113 4.85 11.84 10.83
CA ALA A 113 6.12 12.49 11.16
C ALA A 113 7.23 12.13 10.16
N LEU A 114 7.39 10.83 9.87
CA LEU A 114 8.37 10.33 8.90
C LEU A 114 8.03 10.79 7.48
N LEU A 115 6.74 10.79 7.11
CA LEU A 115 6.32 11.32 5.81
C LEU A 115 6.79 12.77 5.61
N LEU A 116 6.69 13.60 6.65
CA LEU A 116 7.10 15.00 6.59
C LEU A 116 8.63 15.19 6.51
N GLU A 117 9.42 14.22 6.95
CA GLU A 117 10.88 14.21 6.76
C GLU A 117 11.26 13.86 5.31
N CYS A 118 10.47 13.01 4.66
CA CYS A 118 10.72 12.57 3.27
C CYS A 118 10.28 13.57 2.21
N LEU A 119 9.34 14.45 2.53
CA LEU A 119 8.88 15.49 1.62
C LEU A 119 9.73 16.76 1.80
N PRO A 120 9.97 17.55 0.75
CA PRO A 120 10.57 18.86 0.90
C PRO A 120 9.67 19.76 1.77
N ALA A 121 10.29 20.62 2.59
CA ALA A 121 9.56 21.68 3.27
C ALA A 121 9.02 22.68 2.23
N ARG A 122 7.93 23.38 2.58
CA ARG A 122 7.41 24.49 1.75
C ARG A 122 8.44 25.60 1.64
#